data_AF-A0A2W1NBL8-F1
#
_entry.id   AF-A0A2W1NBL8-F1
#
_cell.length_a   1.000
_cell.length_b   1.000
_cell.length_c   1.000
_cell.angle_alpha   90.00
_cell.angle_beta   90.00
_cell.angle_gamma   90.00
#
_symmetry.space_group_name_H-M   'P 1'
#
loop_
_entity.id
_entity.type
_entity.pdbx_description
1 polymer ?
#
loop_
_entity_poly.entity_id
_entity_poly.type
_entity_poly.pdbx_seq_one_letter_code
_entity_poly.pdbx_strand_id
1 'polypeptide(L)' 'MMNDVKHPELHINEEPSNDFLDTAIGFGAFFGFLLLIAVVATVISLAIR' A
#
# COMPACT_ATOMS: atom_id res chain seq x y z
N MET A 1 -9.99 -23.86 19.47
CA MET A 1 -11.24 -24.63 19.26
C MET A 1 -12.04 -23.86 18.24
N MET A 2 -12.57 -24.52 17.21
CA MET A 2 -13.25 -23.94 16.03
C MET A 2 -14.46 -23.03 16.32
N ASN A 3 -14.78 -22.77 17.59
CA ASN A 3 -15.82 -21.88 18.08
C ASN A 3 -15.29 -20.52 18.59
N ASP A 4 -13.98 -20.25 18.46
CA ASP A 4 -13.44 -18.91 18.73
C ASP A 4 -13.89 -17.94 17.64
N VAL A 5 -14.54 -16.84 18.03
CA VAL A 5 -15.02 -15.80 17.11
C VAL A 5 -13.89 -15.23 16.25
N LYS A 6 -12.62 -15.42 16.59
CA LYS A 6 -11.46 -14.98 15.79
C LYS A 6 -10.99 -15.98 14.74
N HIS A 7 -11.62 -17.16 14.61
CA HIS A 7 -11.19 -18.14 13.62
C HIS A 7 -11.51 -17.68 12.19
N PRO A 8 -10.53 -17.67 11.24
CA PRO A 8 -10.72 -17.17 9.87
C PRO A 8 -11.85 -17.86 9.11
N GLU A 9 -12.06 -19.15 9.39
CA GLU A 9 -13.11 -19.97 8.78
C GLU A 9 -14.53 -19.51 9.14
N LEU A 10 -14.68 -18.72 10.21
CA LEU A 10 -15.96 -18.13 10.64
C LEU A 10 -16.22 -16.76 9.98
N HIS A 11 -15.21 -16.18 9.32
CA HIS A 11 -15.24 -14.83 8.73
C HIS A 11 -15.33 -14.90 7.20
N ILE A 12 -16.32 -15.65 6.70
CA ILE A 12 -16.52 -15.90 5.26
C ILE A 12 -16.76 -14.63 4.41
N ASN A 13 -17.13 -13.51 5.04
CA ASN A 13 -17.38 -12.24 4.38
C ASN A 13 -16.23 -11.24 4.55
N GLU A 14 -15.16 -11.61 5.27
CA GLU A 14 -13.95 -10.81 5.33
C GLU A 14 -13.16 -11.02 4.05
N GLU A 15 -12.65 -9.92 3.48
CA GLU A 15 -11.84 -9.99 2.26
C GLU A 15 -10.61 -10.86 2.54
N PRO A 16 -10.24 -11.80 1.65
CA PRO A 16 -9.01 -12.57 1.79
C PRO A 16 -7.82 -11.62 1.86
N SER A 17 -7.37 -11.30 3.07
CA SER A 17 -6.25 -10.39 3.24
C SER A 17 -4.96 -11.10 2.90
N ASN A 18 -4.19 -10.48 2.01
CA ASN A 18 -2.82 -10.87 1.77
C ASN A 18 -1.94 -9.76 2.34
N ASP A 19 -1.69 -9.83 3.64
CA ASP A 19 -0.96 -8.81 4.41
C ASP A 19 0.33 -8.35 3.71
N PHE A 20 1.05 -9.28 3.07
CA PHE A 20 2.28 -8.97 2.36
C PHE A 20 2.02 -8.17 1.08
N LEU A 21 1.06 -8.61 0.26
CA LEU A 21 0.71 -7.91 -0.98
C LEU A 21 0.09 -6.55 -0.69
N ASP A 22 -0.80 -6.46 0.29
CA ASP A 22 -1.47 -5.23 0.70
C ASP A 22 -0.45 -4.19 1.19
N THR A 23 0.52 -4.63 2.01
CA THR A 23 1.62 -3.78 2.47
C THR A 23 2.53 -3.35 1.32
N ALA A 24 2.89 -4.28 0.43
CA ALA A 24 3.78 -3.99 -0.70
C ALA A 24 3.14 -2.99 -1.68
N ILE A 25 1.85 -3.15 -1.98
CA ILE A 25 1.09 -2.24 -2.84
C ILE A 25 0.97 -0.87 -2.17
N GLY A 26 0.56 -0.82 -0.90
CA GLY A 26 0.40 0.44 -0.16
C GLY A 26 1.70 1.24 -0.08
N PHE A 27 2.80 0.58 0.29
CA PHE A 27 4.12 1.20 0.35
C PHE A 27 4.61 1.63 -1.04
N GLY A 28 4.50 0.74 -2.04
CA GLY A 28 4.96 1.01 -3.39
C GLY A 28 4.22 2.17 -4.06
N ALA A 29 2.90 2.25 -3.88
CA ALA A 29 2.09 3.34 -4.39
C ALA A 29 2.49 4.69 -3.77
N PHE A 30 2.65 4.74 -2.45
CA PHE A 30 3.06 5.97 -1.77
C PHE A 30 4.49 6.39 -2.12
N PHE A 31 5.42 5.44 -2.18
CA PHE A 31 6.78 5.69 -2.65
C PHE A 31 6.78 6.25 -4.07
N GLY A 32 6.03 5.64 -5.00
CA GLY A 32 5.94 6.11 -6.38
C GLY A 32 5.38 7.53 -6.49
N PHE A 33 4.38 7.86 -5.67
CA PHE A 33 3.84 9.22 -5.58
C PHE A 33 4.89 10.23 -5.12
N LEU A 34 5.64 9.93 -4.04
CA LEU A 34 6.71 10.79 -3.56
C LEU A 34 7.85 10.92 -4.57
N LEU A 35 8.21 9.83 -5.23
CA LEU A 35 9.22 9.83 -6.28
C LEU A 35 8.81 10.73 -7.45
N LEU A 36 7.54 10.68 -7.88
CA LEU A 36 7.01 11.56 -8.92
C LEU A 36 7.14 13.04 -8.51
N ILE A 37 6.75 13.39 -7.28
CA ILE A 37 6.91 14.75 -6.75
C ILE A 37 8.39 15.17 -6.80
N ALA A 38 9.30 14.31 -6.35
CA ALA A 38 10.73 14.59 -6.34
C ALA A 38 11.27 14.83 -7.77
N VAL A 39 10.84 14.01 -8.74
CA VAL A 39 11.21 14.19 -10.15
C VAL A 39 10.69 15.52 -10.68
N VAL A 40 9.41 15.84 -10.47
CA VAL A 40 8.80 17.10 -10.93
C VAL A 40 9.51 18.31 -10.31
N ALA A 41 9.75 18.28 -9.00
CA ALA A 41 10.45 19.36 -8.30
C ALA A 41 11.88 19.54 -8.84
N THR A 42 12.58 18.44 -9.14
CA THR A 42 13.92 18.47 -9.75
C THR A 42 13.88 19.09 -11.14
N VAL A 43 12.93 18.70 -11.98
CA VAL A 43 12.75 19.26 -13.33
C VAL A 43 12.48 20.77 -13.26
N ILE A 44 11.58 21.20 -12.39
CA ILE A 44 11.29 22.63 -12.16
C ILE A 44 12.55 23.36 -11.71
N SER A 45 13.29 22.79 -10.74
CA SER A 45 14.53 23.39 -10.25
C SER A 45 15.60 23.53 -11.33
N LEU A 46 15.63 22.66 -12.33
CA LEU A 46 16.56 22.75 -13.46
C LEU A 46 16.08 23.73 -14.53
N ALA A 47 14.76 23.89 -14.70
CA ALA A 47 14.16 24.77 -15.70
C ALA A 47 14.09 26.24 -15.27
N ILE A 48 13.98 26.51 -13.96
CA ILE A 48 13.96 27.86 -13.38
C ILE A 48 15.38 28.37 -13.05
N ARG A 49 16.38 27.46 -13.03
CA ARG A 49 17.79 27.81 -12.85
C ARG A 49 18.38 28.49 -14.07
#